data_AF-A0A846ECM7-F1
#
_entry.id   AF-A0A846ECM7-F1
#
_cell.length_a   1.000
_cell.length_b   1.000
_cell.length_c   1.000
_cell.angle_alpha   90.00
_cell.angle_beta   90.00
_cell.angle_gamma   90.00
#
_symmetry.space_group_name_H-M   'P 1'
#
loop_
_entity.id
_entity.type
_entity.pdbx_description
1 polymer ?
#
loop_
_entity_poly.entity_id
_entity_poly.type
_entity_poly.pdbx_seq_one_letter_code
_entity_poly.pdbx_strand_id
1 'polypeptide(L)' 'MKRSHLLQLLFYSILIAYAILTLFPFAWALSASFKPLNEIVRGGMHLIPQN' A
#
# COMPACT_ATOMS: atom_id res chain seq x y z
N MET A 1 -18.16 1.31 31.07
CA MET A 1 -17.84 0.39 29.95
C MET A 1 -16.36 0.02 30.05
N LYS A 2 -16.01 -1.23 30.38
CA LYS A 2 -14.60 -1.66 30.45
C LYS A 2 -14.06 -1.72 29.01
N ARG A 3 -13.19 -0.77 28.63
CA ARG A 3 -12.54 -0.76 27.32
C ARG A 3 -11.63 -1.98 27.22
N SER A 4 -11.96 -2.90 26.33
CA SER A 4 -11.09 -4.02 25.99
C SER A 4 -9.98 -3.51 25.08
N HIS A 5 -8.79 -3.32 25.64
CA HIS A 5 -7.60 -2.90 24.89
C HIS A 5 -7.23 -3.88 23.77
N LEU A 6 -7.55 -5.17 23.93
CA LEU A 6 -7.34 -6.20 22.90
C LEU A 6 -8.27 -6.02 21.70
N LEU A 7 -9.55 -5.74 21.93
CA LEU A 7 -10.51 -5.47 20.86
C LEU A 7 -10.14 -4.18 20.10
N GLN A 8 -9.69 -3.17 20.83
CA GLN A 8 -9.22 -1.92 20.24
C GLN A 8 -8.00 -2.16 19.34
N LEU A 9 -7.01 -2.93 19.81
CA LEU A 9 -5.83 -3.29 19.02
C LEU A 9 -6.22 -4.05 17.74
N LEU A 10 -7.05 -5.10 17.87
CA LEU A 10 -7.53 -5.89 16.74
C LEU A 10 -8.26 -5.02 15.71
N PHE A 11 -9.15 -4.14 16.17
CA PHE A 11 -9.92 -3.25 15.32
C PHE A 11 -9.02 -2.29 14.55
N TYR A 12 -8.04 -1.67 15.22
CA TYR A 12 -7.08 -0.79 14.55
C TYR A 12 -6.17 -1.55 13.57
N SER A 13 -5.76 -2.78 13.89
CA SER A 13 -4.99 -3.61 12.95
C SER A 13 -5.76 -3.88 11.67
N ILE A 14 -7.06 -4.20 11.77
CA ILE A 14 -7.92 -4.42 10.60
C ILE A 14 -8.05 -3.14 9.78
N LEU A 15 -8.27 -1.99 10.43
CA LEU A 15 -8.36 -0.70 9.75
C LEU A 15 -7.07 -0.34 9.02
N ILE A 16 -5.91 -0.56 9.65
CA ILE A 16 -4.60 -0.31 9.03
C ILE A 16 -4.39 -1.23 7.84
N ALA A 17 -4.69 -2.53 7.97
CA ALA A 17 -4.59 -3.47 6.86
C ALA A 17 -5.49 -3.05 5.69
N TYR A 18 -6.73 -2.65 5.98
CA TYR A 18 -7.66 -2.13 4.98
C TYR A 18 -7.14 -0.87 4.28
N ALA A 19 -6.55 0.07 5.04
CA ALA A 19 -5.91 1.26 4.49
C ALA A 19 -4.73 0.90 3.57
N ILE A 20 -3.88 -0.06 3.95
CA ILE A 20 -2.77 -0.52 3.10
C ILE A 20 -3.32 -1.15 1.82
N LEU A 21 -4.30 -2.05 1.91
CA LEU A 21 -4.88 -2.72 0.74
C LEU A 21 -5.51 -1.73 -0.27
N THR A 22 -6.10 -0.65 0.23
CA THR A 22 -6.73 0.37 -0.62
C THR A 22 -5.72 1.38 -1.18
N LEU A 23 -4.73 1.79 -0.39
CA LEU A 23 -3.75 2.80 -0.79
C LEU A 23 -2.57 2.23 -1.60
N PHE A 24 -2.21 0.95 -1.40
CA PHE A 24 -1.11 0.31 -2.12
C PHE A 24 -1.27 0.35 -3.66
N PRO A 25 -2.41 -0.04 -4.26
CA PRO A 25 -2.57 0.04 -5.72
C PRO A 25 -2.50 1.49 -6.23
N PHE A 26 -2.98 2.45 -5.44
CA PHE A 26 -2.87 3.87 -5.77
C PHE A 26 -1.42 4.36 -5.73
N ALA A 27 -0.67 4.02 -4.67
CA ALA A 27 0.74 4.35 -4.54
C ALA A 27 1.58 3.72 -5.66
N TRP A 28 1.27 2.49 -6.04
CA TRP A 28 1.91 1.83 -7.17
C TRP A 28 1.60 2.53 -8.50
N ALA A 29 0.35 2.89 -8.75
CA ALA A 29 -0.03 3.63 -9.96
C ALA A 29 0.63 5.00 -10.04
N LEU A 30 0.69 5.71 -8.91
CA LEU A 30 1.39 6.99 -8.81
C LEU A 30 2.88 6.83 -9.10
N SER A 31 3.53 5.84 -8.51
CA SER A 31 4.94 5.52 -8.80
C SER A 31 5.16 5.19 -10.28
N ALA A 32 4.26 4.40 -10.89
CA ALA A 32 4.35 4.04 -12.30
C ALA A 32 4.34 5.25 -13.24
N SER A 33 3.72 6.37 -12.84
CA SER A 33 3.73 7.62 -13.63
C SER A 33 5.13 8.26 -13.75
N PHE A 34 6.04 7.93 -12.83
CA PHE A 34 7.43 8.41 -12.84
C PHE A 34 8.42 7.42 -13.46
N LYS A 35 7.98 6.19 -13.79
CA LYS A 35 8.87 5.17 -14.35
C LYS A 35 9.15 5.41 -15.84
N PRO A 36 10.39 5.19 -16.30
CA PRO A 36 10.70 5.24 -17.72
C PRO A 36 10.04 4.06 -18.48
N LEU A 37 9.76 4.26 -19.78
CA LEU A 37 9.03 3.28 -20.61
C LEU A 37 9.66 1.87 -20.59
N ASN A 38 10.99 1.80 -20.60
CA ASN A 38 11.72 0.54 -20.54
C ASN A 38 11.47 -0.24 -19.23
N GLU A 39 11.22 0.44 -18.12
CA GLU A 39 10.89 -0.15 -16.82
C GLU A 39 9.43 -0.62 -16.79
N ILE A 40 8.51 0.15 -17.37
CA ILE A 40 7.08 -0.22 -17.46
C ILE A 40 6.90 -1.49 -18.30
N VAL A 41 7.56 -1.57 -19.46
CA VAL A 41 7.44 -2.72 -20.39
C VAL A 41 8.04 -4.01 -19.84
N ARG A 42 9.03 -3.91 -18.94
CA ARG A 42 9.62 -5.07 -18.25
C ARG A 42 8.69 -5.68 -17.18
N GLY A 43 7.58 -5.03 -16.85
CA GLY A 43 6.50 -5.62 -16.04
C GLY A 43 6.80 -5.76 -14.54
N GLY A 44 7.49 -4.79 -13.94
CA GLY A 44 7.92 -4.84 -12.54
C GLY A 44 6.96 -4.23 -11.50
N MET A 45 6.77 -4.93 -10.37
CA MET A 45 5.93 -4.46 -9.24
C MET A 45 6.69 -3.63 -8.19
N HIS A 46 7.90 -3.14 -8.50
CA HIS A 46 8.64 -2.27 -7.60
C HIS A 46 7.94 -0.92 -7.44
N LEU A 47 7.83 -0.43 -6.20
CA LEU A 47 7.21 0.86 -5.87
C LEU A 47 8.14 2.05 -6.09
N ILE A 48 9.45 1.85 -6.21
CA ILE A 48 10.41 2.92 -6.42
C ILE A 48 11.07 2.69 -7.79
N PRO A 49 11.07 3.71 -8.69
CA PRO A 49 11.77 3.65 -9.97
C PRO A 49 13.25 3.31 -9.75
N GLN A 50 13.81 2.48 -10.62
CA GLN A 50 15.19 2.01 -10.47
C GLN A 50 16.17 2.74 -11.40
N ASN A 51 15.67 3.61 -12.27
CA ASN A 51 16.43 4.29 -13.33
C ASN A 51 16.04 5.75 -13.51
#